data_AF-A0A9W6T3T9-F1
#
_entry.id   AF-A0A9W6T3T9-F1
#
_cell.length_a   1.000
_cell.length_b   1.000
_cell.length_c   1.000
_cell.angle_alpha   90.00
_cell.angle_beta   90.00
_cell.angle_gamma   90.00
#
_symmetry.space_group_name_H-M   'P 1'
#
loop_
_entity.id
_entity.type
_entity.pdbx_description
1 polymer ?
#
loop_
_entity_poly.entity_id
_entity_poly.type
_entity_poly.pdbx_seq_one_letter_code
_entity_poly.pdbx_strand_id
1 'polypeptide(L)'
;MKIPRNALPELDYLSQIVFEVYQSEDGQGDKKHSIRLSLSPGCHTQDPLDVELDEKHYISCIRRISLTRHLDMDLVAQKFKSRFSRVNLPKRFTPVNISSYN
;
A
#
# COMPACT_ATOMS: atom_id res chain seq x y z
N MET A 1 -6.00 -14.06 9.81
CA MET A 1 -5.43 -13.70 11.11
C MET A 1 -5.17 -12.20 11.09
N LYS A 2 -5.65 -11.44 12.09
CA LYS A 2 -5.45 -9.99 12.20
C LYS A 2 -4.29 -9.77 13.18
N ILE A 3 -3.29 -8.97 12.82
CA ILE A 3 -2.19 -8.64 13.73
C ILE A 3 -2.76 -7.91 14.96
N PRO A 4 -2.38 -8.30 16.19
CA PRO A 4 -2.82 -7.60 17.40
C PRO A 4 -2.23 -6.19 17.43
N ARG A 5 -2.99 -5.22 17.93
CA ARG A 5 -2.66 -3.78 17.81
C ARG A 5 -1.33 -3.40 18.46
N ASN A 6 -0.99 -4.06 19.58
CA ASN A 6 0.27 -3.88 20.30
C ASN A 6 1.49 -4.52 19.61
N ALA A 7 1.28 -5.31 18.56
CA ALA A 7 2.36 -5.86 17.74
C ALA A 7 2.60 -5.06 16.45
N LEU A 8 1.88 -3.93 16.26
CA LEU A 8 2.18 -3.03 15.15
C LEU A 8 3.42 -2.19 15.51
N PRO A 9 4.39 -2.09 14.60
CA PRO A 9 5.55 -1.24 14.79
C PRO A 9 5.15 0.24 14.81
N GLU A 10 5.98 1.06 15.45
CA GLU A 10 5.91 2.51 15.32
C GLU A 10 6.23 2.93 13.87
N LEU A 11 5.57 4.01 13.41
CA LEU A 11 5.76 4.53 12.06
C LEU A 11 6.80 5.65 12.08
N ASP A 12 7.78 5.54 11.20
CA ASP A 12 8.89 6.47 11.05
C ASP A 12 8.95 7.05 9.61
N TYR A 13 9.97 7.85 9.31
CA TYR A 13 10.24 8.37 7.97
C TYR A 13 10.23 7.26 6.92
N LEU A 14 9.69 7.57 5.74
CA LEU A 14 9.53 6.62 4.63
C LEU A 14 8.68 5.38 4.97
N SER A 15 7.79 5.46 5.97
CA SER A 15 6.74 4.46 6.19
C SER A 15 5.91 4.23 4.92
N GLN A 16 5.62 2.97 4.62
CA GLN A 16 4.83 2.59 3.44
C GLN A 16 3.65 1.73 3.84
N ILE A 17 2.44 2.12 3.45
CA ILE A 17 1.30 1.21 3.36
C ILE A 17 1.12 0.79 1.91
N VAL A 18 1.08 -0.53 1.67
CA VAL A 18 1.09 -1.08 0.31
C VAL A 18 -0.16 -1.93 0.09
N PHE A 19 -0.81 -1.66 -1.03
CA PHE A 19 -1.99 -2.37 -1.52
C PHE A 19 -1.58 -3.12 -2.79
N GLU A 20 -1.50 -4.44 -2.71
CA GLU A 20 -1.13 -5.30 -3.84
C GLU A 20 -2.38 -6.01 -4.35
N VAL A 21 -2.80 -5.69 -5.58
CA VAL A 21 -3.95 -6.31 -6.23
C VAL A 21 -3.45 -7.39 -7.18
N TYR A 22 -4.04 -8.57 -7.08
CA TYR A 22 -3.71 -9.74 -7.88
C TYR A 22 -4.94 -10.17 -8.66
N GLN A 23 -4.72 -10.62 -9.89
CA GLN A 23 -5.71 -11.29 -10.72
C GLN A 23 -5.26 -12.72 -10.93
N SER A 24 -6.16 -13.67 -10.73
CA SER A 24 -5.99 -15.06 -11.14
C SER A 24 -7.07 -15.41 -12.14
N GLU A 25 -6.73 -16.22 -13.13
CA GLU A 25 -7.67 -16.78 -14.09
C GLU A 25 -7.77 -18.28 -13.83
N ASP A 26 -8.99 -18.81 -13.78
CA ASP A 26 -9.17 -20.26 -13.73
C ASP A 26 -9.22 -20.87 -15.14
N GLY A 27 -9.22 -22.20 -15.23
CA GLY A 27 -9.23 -22.91 -16.50
C GLY A 27 -10.50 -22.70 -17.34
N GLN A 28 -11.49 -21.97 -16.82
CA GLN A 28 -12.73 -21.62 -17.51
C GLN A 28 -12.74 -20.16 -18.01
N GLY A 29 -11.69 -19.40 -17.72
CA GLY A 29 -11.55 -17.99 -18.11
C GLY A 29 -12.15 -17.01 -17.09
N ASP A 30 -12.63 -17.48 -15.94
CA ASP A 30 -13.17 -16.62 -14.90
C ASP A 30 -12.04 -15.92 -14.16
N LYS A 31 -12.11 -14.58 -14.12
CA LYS A 31 -11.12 -13.73 -13.45
C LYS A 31 -11.51 -13.47 -12.01
N LYS A 32 -10.67 -13.93 -11.08
CA LYS A 32 -10.81 -13.67 -9.65
C LYS A 32 -9.78 -12.64 -9.20
N HIS A 33 -10.24 -11.65 -8.44
CA HIS A 33 -9.40 -10.58 -7.93
C HIS A 33 -9.19 -10.75 -6.44
N SER A 34 -7.94 -10.60 -5.99
CA SER A 34 -7.61 -10.58 -4.57
C SER A 34 -6.70 -9.41 -4.25
N ILE A 35 -6.74 -8.97 -3.01
CA ILE A 35 -5.89 -7.89 -2.50
C ILE A 35 -5.13 -8.34 -1.26
N ARG A 36 -3.87 -7.93 -1.16
CA ARG A 36 -3.01 -8.11 0.01
C ARG A 36 -2.52 -6.76 0.50
N LEU A 37 -2.56 -6.57 1.81
CA LEU A 37 -2.07 -5.36 2.46
C LEU A 37 -0.78 -5.66 3.21
N SER A 38 0.21 -4.79 3.05
CA SER A 38 1.46 -4.84 3.82
C SER A 38 1.87 -3.45 4.30
N LEU A 39 2.74 -3.42 5.29
CA LEU A 39 3.26 -2.19 5.91
C LEU A 39 4.77 -2.28 6.07
N SER A 40 5.50 -1.27 5.58
CA SER A 40 6.85 -0.98 6.04
C SER A 40 6.78 0.10 7.13
N PRO A 41 7.36 -0.12 8.32
CA PRO A 41 7.33 0.85 9.40
C PRO A 41 8.21 2.09 9.19
N GLY A 42 9.12 2.09 8.20
CA GLY A 42 10.01 3.22 7.99
C GLY A 42 11.23 2.88 7.15
N CYS A 43 12.24 3.74 7.21
CA CYS A 43 13.55 3.54 6.63
C CYS A 43 14.46 2.68 7.51
N HIS A 44 15.48 2.09 6.90
CA HIS A 44 16.49 1.29 7.62
C HIS A 44 17.67 2.13 8.16
N THR A 45 17.60 3.46 8.02
CA THR A 45 18.60 4.40 8.54
C THR A 45 18.10 5.03 9.84
N GLN A 46 19.00 5.30 10.78
CA GLN A 46 18.68 5.92 12.08
C GLN A 46 18.37 7.42 11.95
N ASP A 47 19.16 8.14 11.14
CA ASP A 47 19.03 9.59 10.96
C ASP A 47 18.76 9.93 9.48
N PRO A 48 17.56 9.62 8.95
CA PRO A 48 17.24 9.75 7.52
C PRO A 48 17.36 11.18 6.99
N LEU A 49 17.30 12.19 7.86
CA LEU A 49 17.38 13.59 7.48
C LEU A 49 18.82 14.08 7.24
N ASP A 50 19.80 13.37 7.82
CA ASP A 50 21.22 13.71 7.71
C ASP A 50 21.94 12.88 6.63
N VAL A 51 21.20 12.02 5.91
CA VAL A 51 21.74 11.20 4.84
C VAL A 51 21.94 12.05 3.59
N GLU A 52 23.19 12.26 3.19
CA GLU A 52 23.54 12.81 1.89
C GLU A 52 23.28 11.77 0.80
N LEU A 53 22.38 12.09 -0.14
CA LEU A 53 22.02 11.23 -1.26
C LEU A 53 22.77 11.66 -2.52
N ASP A 54 23.33 10.68 -3.24
CA ASP A 54 23.88 10.86 -4.58
C ASP A 54 23.01 10.11 -5.61
N GLU A 55 23.39 10.17 -6.89
CA GLU A 55 22.65 9.55 -7.99
C GLU A 55 22.56 8.01 -7.90
N LYS A 56 23.35 7.37 -7.04
CA LYS A 56 23.43 5.90 -6.90
C LYS A 56 22.86 5.41 -5.57
N HIS A 57 22.75 6.27 -4.56
CA HIS A 57 22.33 5.89 -3.22
C HIS A 57 20.91 6.38 -2.90
N TYR A 58 20.09 5.48 -2.36
CA TYR A 58 18.75 5.78 -1.87
C TYR A 58 18.59 5.26 -0.44
N ILE A 59 17.72 5.91 0.34
CA ILE A 59 17.37 5.44 1.68
C ILE A 59 16.51 4.17 1.55
N SER A 60 17.05 3.05 2.00
CA SER A 60 16.31 1.78 1.98
C SER A 60 15.20 1.75 3.03
N CYS A 61 14.13 1.03 2.72
CA CYS A 61 12.99 0.82 3.62
C CYS A 61 13.17 -0.47 4.43
N ILE A 62 12.62 -0.48 5.65
CA ILE A 62 12.49 -1.69 6.46
C ILE A 62 11.63 -2.72 5.69
N ARG A 63 11.88 -4.00 5.95
CA ARG A 63 11.13 -5.09 5.34
C ARG A 63 9.63 -4.96 5.63
N ARG A 64 8.83 -5.13 4.58
CA ARG A 64 7.37 -5.12 4.68
C ARG A 64 6.86 -6.27 5.56
N ILE A 65 5.93 -5.95 6.45
CA ILE A 65 5.17 -6.89 7.27
C ILE A 65 3.79 -7.06 6.63
N SER A 66 3.39 -8.31 6.40
CA SER A 66 2.07 -8.62 5.83
C SER A 66 0.98 -8.36 6.86
N LEU A 67 0.07 -7.42 6.58
CA LEU A 67 -1.06 -7.12 7.47
C LEU A 67 -2.22 -8.08 7.24
N THR A 68 -2.37 -8.55 6.00
CA THR A 68 -3.43 -9.49 5.60
C THR A 68 -2.84 -10.64 4.77
N ARG A 69 -3.61 -11.72 4.68
CA ARG A 69 -3.50 -12.69 3.57
C ARG A 69 -4.16 -12.09 2.31
N HIS A 70 -4.20 -12.86 1.22
CA HIS A 70 -5.07 -12.56 0.10
C HIS A 70 -6.51 -12.49 0.58
N LEU A 71 -7.15 -11.35 0.33
CA LEU A 71 -8.55 -11.11 0.62
C LEU A 71 -9.30 -11.02 -0.69
N ASP A 72 -10.51 -11.55 -0.70
CA ASP A 72 -11.45 -11.35 -1.80
C ASP A 72 -11.74 -9.85 -1.99
N MET A 73 -11.66 -9.38 -3.23
CA MET A 73 -11.75 -7.94 -3.52
C MET A 73 -13.16 -7.39 -3.29
N ASP A 74 -14.22 -8.17 -3.55
CA ASP A 74 -15.60 -7.75 -3.34
C ASP A 74 -15.91 -7.57 -1.85
N LEU A 75 -15.43 -8.51 -1.03
CA LEU A 75 -15.52 -8.40 0.43
C LEU A 75 -14.82 -7.14 0.95
N VAL A 76 -13.63 -6.81 0.41
CA VAL A 76 -12.91 -5.61 0.80
C VAL A 76 -13.65 -4.35 0.36
N ALA A 77 -14.13 -4.30 -0.87
CA ALA A 77 -14.90 -3.17 -1.37
C ALA A 77 -16.15 -2.91 -0.51
N GLN A 78 -16.88 -3.96 -0.11
CA GLN A 78 -18.04 -3.84 0.78
C GLN A 78 -17.65 -3.29 2.17
N LYS A 79 -16.54 -3.78 2.75
CA LYS A 79 -16.03 -3.27 4.04
C LYS A 79 -15.60 -1.81 3.95
N PHE A 80 -14.96 -1.40 2.88
CA PHE A 80 -14.57 0.00 2.68
C PHE A 80 -15.80 0.90 2.53
N LYS A 81 -16.77 0.51 1.70
CA LYS A 81 -18.03 1.26 1.52
C LYS A 81 -18.82 1.42 2.83
N SER A 82 -18.89 0.37 3.66
CA SER A 82 -19.58 0.44 4.95
C SER A 82 -18.86 1.29 6.00
N ARG A 83 -17.53 1.42 5.92
CA ARG A 83 -16.72 2.19 6.88
C ARG A 83 -16.51 3.63 6.46
N PHE A 84 -16.41 3.89 5.17
CA PHE A 84 -16.11 5.19 4.59
C PHE A 84 -17.26 5.60 3.69
N SER A 85 -18.28 6.22 4.28
CA SER A 85 -19.50 6.64 3.58
C SER A 85 -19.33 7.91 2.74
N ARG A 86 -18.29 8.73 3.03
CA ARG A 86 -18.05 10.00 2.35
C ARG A 86 -16.67 10.01 1.70
N VAL A 87 -16.65 9.97 0.37
CA VAL A 87 -15.45 10.30 -0.41
C VAL A 87 -15.31 11.81 -0.40
N ASN A 88 -14.43 12.33 0.46
CA ASN A 88 -14.01 13.72 0.38
C ASN A 88 -12.92 13.81 -0.70
N LEU A 89 -13.32 14.15 -1.92
CA LEU A 89 -12.36 14.48 -2.96
C LEU A 89 -11.54 15.70 -2.51
N PRO A 90 -10.23 15.75 -2.81
CA PRO A 90 -9.44 16.94 -2.55
C PRO A 90 -10.07 18.13 -3.28
N LYS A 91 -10.09 19.29 -2.63
CA LYS A 91 -10.68 20.53 -3.19
C LYS A 91 -10.07 20.93 -4.53
N ARG A 92 -8.85 20.48 -4.80
CA ARG A 92 -8.18 20.54 -6.11
C ARG A 92 -7.67 19.15 -6.44
N PHE A 93 -8.10 18.63 -7.57
CA PHE A 93 -7.51 17.47 -8.23
C PHE A 93 -6.73 18.01 -9.43
N THR A 94 -5.43 17.73 -9.51
CA THR A 94 -4.64 18.05 -10.71
C THR A 94 -4.74 16.83 -11.64
N PRO A 95 -5.56 16.87 -12.70
CA PRO A 95 -5.62 15.78 -13.64
C PRO A 95 -4.27 15.65 -14.36
N VAL A 96 -3.66 14.47 -14.28
CA VAL A 96 -2.44 14.15 -15.01
C VAL A 96 -2.83 13.22 -16.14
N ASN A 97 -2.49 13.59 -17.38
CA ASN A 97 -2.73 12.72 -18.53
C ASN A 97 -1.65 11.62 -18.54
N ILE A 98 -2.04 10.41 -18.14
CA ILE A 98 -1.17 9.22 -18.13
C ILE A 98 -1.02 8.56 -19.52
N SER A 99 -1.68 9.08 -20.55
CA SER A 99 -1.58 8.58 -21.93
C SER A 99 -0.66 9.43 -22.82
N SER A 100 -0.23 10.60 -22.36
CA SER A 100 0.81 11.38 -23.04
C SER A 100 2.17 10.81 -22.68
N TYR A 101 2.59 9.76 -23.39
CA TYR A 101 4.00 9.44 -23.54
C TYR A 101 4.67 10.58 -24.34
N ASN A 102 5.73 11.17 -23.79
CA ASN A 102 6.82 11.75 -24.57
C ASN A 102 7.94 10.71 -24.62
#